data_AF-A0A496U466-F1
#
_entry.id   AF-A0A496U466-F1
#
_cell.length_a   1.000
_cell.length_b   1.000
_cell.length_c   1.000
_cell.angle_alpha   90.00
_cell.angle_beta   90.00
_cell.angle_gamma   90.00
#
_symmetry.space_group_name_H-M   'P 1'
#
loop_
_entity.id
_entity.type
_entity.pdbx_description
1 polymer ?
#
loop_
_entity_poly.entity_id
_entity_poly.type
_entity_poly.pdbx_seq_one_letter_code
_entity_poly.pdbx_strand_id
1 'polypeptide(L)'
;MINSLIFLIVGYTSMFAFSGSGDIRRSLFNPLQLERQGKLTLYFSGGFTRASENRYQYVYDSYDNTVGKITVYSHTKFYTDLPDFLTTYRTGKRVFGYLGSIKFADLNYIFRRKSRDPNYVVREDSVLEQTGTIRFYKVGAGSQINLFTLLLGIVYAHGSQDSLTFNGFMPEVGAGFFTPNIDIILHIYPGANLQGDVDKKLPLVVHGDLTLKAPSKQLDRVTISLTYENWEKSYSYYHNTIGGMISLYHTFQDVTTLGVGGSITTSYVD
;
A
#
# COMPACT_ATOMS: atom_id res chain seq x y z
N MET A 1 23.79 -19.31 -0.20
CA MET A 1 24.15 -19.45 -1.63
C MET A 1 23.01 -20.22 -2.29
N ILE A 2 22.27 -19.57 -3.21
CA ILE A 2 21.30 -20.12 -4.21
C ILE A 2 20.06 -20.84 -3.58
N ASN A 3 18.78 -20.57 -3.84
CA ASN A 3 18.05 -19.87 -4.90
C ASN A 3 16.69 -19.40 -4.34
N SER A 4 16.32 -18.13 -4.48
CA SER A 4 14.92 -17.73 -4.33
C SER A 4 14.27 -17.76 -5.72
N LEU A 5 13.48 -18.81 -5.91
CA LEU A 5 12.69 -19.12 -7.09
C LEU A 5 11.57 -18.06 -7.25
N ILE A 6 11.57 -17.38 -8.39
CA ILE A 6 10.58 -16.38 -8.79
C ILE A 6 9.49 -17.08 -9.60
N PHE A 7 8.21 -16.89 -9.26
CA PHE A 7 7.10 -17.29 -10.11
C PHE A 7 6.06 -16.19 -10.32
N LEU A 8 6.08 -15.70 -11.57
CA LEU A 8 5.05 -15.29 -12.52
C LEU A 8 3.57 -15.29 -12.06
N ILE A 9 2.89 -14.15 -12.25
CA ILE A 9 1.44 -14.13 -12.57
C ILE A 9 1.21 -13.19 -13.75
N VAL A 10 0.51 -13.74 -14.75
CA VAL A 10 0.23 -13.20 -16.08
C VAL A 10 -0.91 -12.18 -16.00
N GLY A 11 -0.62 -10.94 -16.38
CA GLY A 11 -1.60 -10.00 -16.91
C GLY A 11 -1.19 -9.67 -18.34
N TYR A 12 -2.13 -9.69 -19.29
CA TYR A 12 -1.88 -9.34 -20.69
C TYR A 12 -1.73 -7.82 -20.85
N THR A 13 -0.75 -7.25 -20.15
CA THR A 13 -0.03 -6.02 -20.45
C THR A 13 1.37 -6.23 -19.85
N SER A 14 2.40 -6.02 -20.66
CA SER A 14 3.80 -6.43 -20.47
C SER A 14 4.53 -5.73 -19.30
N MET A 15 4.11 -5.94 -18.06
CA MET A 15 4.77 -5.42 -16.87
C MET A 15 4.96 -6.50 -15.79
N PHE A 16 6.23 -6.84 -15.53
CA PHE A 16 6.64 -7.55 -14.32
C PHE A 16 7.09 -6.52 -13.28
N ALA A 17 6.37 -6.42 -12.16
CA ALA A 17 6.77 -5.57 -11.04
C ALA A 17 6.87 -6.41 -9.76
N PHE A 18 8.05 -6.47 -9.16
CA PHE A 18 8.24 -6.95 -7.80
C PHE A 18 8.07 -5.77 -6.84
N SER A 19 7.06 -5.78 -5.98
CA SER A 19 6.95 -4.74 -4.94
C SER A 19 6.75 -5.36 -3.55
N GLY A 20 7.79 -5.27 -2.72
CA GLY A 20 7.79 -5.69 -1.32
C GLY A 20 7.22 -4.63 -0.35
N SER A 21 6.86 -3.43 -0.82
CA SER A 21 6.30 -2.36 0.02
C SER A 21 4.83 -2.08 -0.34
N GLY A 22 4.00 -1.86 0.67
CA GLY A 22 2.57 -1.53 0.53
C GLY A 22 2.29 -0.22 -0.22
N ASP A 23 3.28 0.67 -0.35
CA ASP A 23 3.15 1.97 -1.02
C ASP A 23 3.02 1.86 -2.55
N ILE A 24 3.74 0.92 -3.18
CA ILE A 24 3.64 0.69 -4.64
C ILE A 24 2.24 0.17 -5.01
N ARG A 25 1.59 -0.57 -4.09
CA ARG A 25 0.22 -1.07 -4.33
C ARG A 25 -0.78 0.09 -4.38
N ARG A 26 -0.63 1.11 -3.52
CA ARG A 26 -1.56 2.25 -3.45
C ARG A 26 -1.54 3.12 -4.72
N SER A 27 -0.36 3.34 -5.30
CA SER A 27 -0.24 4.07 -6.58
C SER A 27 -0.75 3.25 -7.78
N LEU A 28 -0.71 1.92 -7.72
CA LEU A 28 -1.18 1.04 -8.80
C LEU A 28 -2.70 0.80 -8.80
N PHE A 29 -3.38 1.06 -7.67
CA PHE A 29 -4.83 0.85 -7.51
C PHE A 29 -5.65 2.13 -7.64
N ASN A 30 -5.31 2.95 -8.63
CA ASN A 30 -6.06 4.16 -8.97
C ASN A 30 -6.85 3.95 -10.28
N PRO A 31 -8.20 3.98 -10.26
CA PRO A 31 -9.02 3.79 -11.45
C PRO A 31 -8.67 4.77 -12.60
N LEU A 32 -8.22 5.99 -12.26
CA LEU A 32 -7.83 7.02 -13.23
C LEU A 32 -6.59 6.63 -14.06
N GLN A 33 -5.71 5.78 -13.53
CA GLN A 33 -4.56 5.27 -14.29
C GLN A 33 -4.97 4.12 -15.23
N LEU A 34 -5.86 3.24 -14.78
CA LEU A 34 -6.25 2.02 -15.51
C LEU A 34 -7.23 2.27 -16.65
N GLU A 35 -8.14 3.24 -16.51
CA GLU A 35 -9.16 3.53 -17.51
C GLU A 35 -8.57 3.96 -18.88
N ARG A 36 -7.32 4.42 -18.88
CA ARG A 36 -6.60 4.84 -20.09
C ARG A 36 -5.93 3.71 -20.87
N GLN A 37 -5.83 2.51 -20.31
CA GLN A 37 -5.12 1.39 -20.93
C GLN A 37 -5.93 0.68 -22.02
N GLY A 38 -7.27 0.82 -22.01
CA GLY A 38 -8.13 0.16 -22.98
C GLY A 38 -9.61 0.42 -22.74
N LYS A 39 -10.44 -0.29 -23.51
CA LYS A 39 -11.92 -0.26 -23.33
C LYS A 39 -12.35 -1.05 -22.09
N LEU A 40 -11.71 -2.19 -21.86
CA LEU A 40 -11.86 -3.00 -20.66
C LEU A 40 -10.45 -3.28 -20.15
N THR A 41 -10.19 -2.86 -18.92
CA THR A 41 -8.91 -3.13 -18.25
C THR A 41 -9.20 -3.97 -17.02
N LEU A 42 -8.57 -5.14 -16.95
CA LEU A 42 -8.64 -6.03 -15.79
C LEU A 42 -7.26 -6.04 -15.13
N TYR A 43 -7.22 -5.70 -13.85
CA TYR A 43 -6.01 -5.74 -13.05
C TYR A 43 -6.21 -6.67 -11.87
N PHE A 44 -5.25 -7.58 -11.67
CA PHE A 44 -5.20 -8.51 -10.56
C PHE A 44 -3.80 -8.47 -9.97
N SER A 45 -3.71 -8.42 -8.65
CA SER A 45 -2.44 -8.46 -7.92
C SER A 45 -2.58 -9.38 -6.72
N GLY A 46 -1.56 -10.19 -6.48
CA GLY A 46 -1.47 -11.06 -5.32
C GLY A 46 -0.05 -11.04 -4.80
N GLY A 47 0.12 -11.28 -3.51
CA GLY A 47 1.44 -11.25 -2.90
C GLY A 47 1.54 -12.19 -1.72
N PHE A 48 2.75 -12.72 -1.53
CA PHE A 48 3.17 -13.36 -0.30
C PHE A 48 3.87 -12.31 0.55
N THR A 49 3.37 -12.10 1.75
CA THR A 49 3.93 -11.13 2.68
C THR A 49 4.77 -11.88 3.71
N ARG A 50 6.02 -11.43 3.87
CA ARG A 50 6.89 -11.82 4.98
C ARG A 50 6.99 -10.64 5.93
N ALA A 51 6.32 -10.73 7.06
CA ALA A 51 6.48 -9.77 8.15
C ALA A 51 7.56 -10.30 9.10
N SER A 52 8.55 -9.47 9.44
CA SER A 52 9.55 -9.82 10.43
C SER A 52 9.73 -8.70 11.43
N GLU A 53 9.71 -9.03 12.71
CA GLU A 53 10.10 -8.13 13.78
C GLU A 53 11.39 -8.66 14.42
N ASN A 54 12.41 -7.80 14.46
CA ASN A 54 13.67 -8.09 15.13
C ASN A 54 13.93 -7.00 16.18
N ARG A 55 14.17 -7.42 17.41
CA ARG A 55 14.60 -6.54 18.50
C ARG A 55 16.00 -6.92 18.94
N TYR A 56 16.84 -5.92 19.06
CA TYR A 56 18.24 -6.08 19.44
C TYR A 56 18.51 -5.31 20.73
N GLN A 57 19.34 -5.89 21.58
CA GLN A 57 20.01 -5.19 22.66
C GLN A 57 21.45 -4.94 22.24
N TYR A 58 21.89 -3.70 22.37
CA TYR A 58 23.29 -3.34 22.17
C TYR A 58 24.05 -3.70 23.44
N VAL A 59 25.11 -4.50 23.30
CA VAL A 59 25.94 -4.95 24.42
C VAL A 59 27.37 -4.55 24.13
N TYR A 60 28.02 -3.95 25.11
CA TYR A 60 29.43 -3.59 25.03
C TYR A 60 30.27 -4.83 25.32
N ASP A 61 31.10 -5.21 24.36
CA ASP A 61 32.13 -6.22 24.56
C ASP A 61 33.36 -5.55 25.17
N SER A 62 33.61 -5.84 26.45
CA SER A 62 34.76 -5.29 27.18
C SER A 62 36.10 -5.92 26.79
N TYR A 63 36.10 -7.01 26.03
CA TYR A 63 37.31 -7.67 25.56
C TYR A 63 37.85 -7.03 24.28
N ASP A 64 36.95 -6.76 23.33
CA ASP A 64 37.31 -6.21 22.02
C ASP A 64 37.02 -4.70 21.88
N ASN A 65 36.48 -4.05 22.92
CA ASN A 65 36.02 -2.65 22.92
C ASN A 65 35.06 -2.35 21.75
N THR A 66 34.16 -3.29 21.44
CA THR A 66 33.18 -3.14 20.37
C THR A 66 31.75 -3.18 20.90
N VAL A 67 30.83 -2.52 20.20
CA VAL A 67 29.39 -2.61 20.49
C VAL A 67 28.80 -3.70 19.61
N GLY A 68 28.48 -4.85 20.22
CA GLY A 68 27.77 -5.95 19.58
C GLY A 68 26.25 -5.78 19.67
N LYS A 69 25.51 -6.40 18.74
CA LYS A 69 24.05 -6.52 18.82
C LYS A 69 23.67 -7.96 19.17
N ILE A 70 22.97 -8.17 20.28
CA ILE A 70 22.37 -9.46 20.62
C ILE A 70 20.89 -9.41 20.26
N THR A 71 20.44 -10.36 19.43
CA THR A 71 19.03 -10.51 19.09
C THR A 71 18.26 -10.99 20.32
N VAL A 72 17.40 -10.13 20.87
CA VAL A 72 16.54 -10.45 22.02
C VAL A 72 15.26 -11.15 21.57
N TYR A 73 14.80 -10.80 20.37
CA TYR A 73 13.63 -11.38 19.75
C TYR A 73 13.77 -11.31 18.23
N SER A 74 13.48 -12.42 17.56
CA SER A 74 13.32 -12.47 16.12
C SER A 74 12.14 -13.37 15.82
N HIS A 75 11.18 -12.85 15.09
CA HIS A 75 10.09 -13.65 14.56
C HIS A 75 9.80 -13.26 13.13
N THR A 76 9.40 -14.25 12.34
CA THR A 76 9.04 -14.08 10.94
C THR A 76 7.72 -14.80 10.70
N LYS A 77 6.72 -14.07 10.21
CA LYS A 77 5.45 -14.62 9.76
C LYS A 77 5.38 -14.55 8.23
N PHE A 78 4.99 -15.66 7.62
CA PHE A 78 4.64 -15.70 6.20
C PHE A 78 3.14 -15.85 6.09
N TYR A 79 2.52 -15.03 5.24
CA TYR A 79 1.10 -15.17 4.95
C TYR A 79 0.78 -14.67 3.54
N THR A 80 -0.29 -15.21 2.99
CA THR A 80 -0.87 -14.76 1.73
C THR A 80 -1.97 -13.77 2.02
N ASP A 81 -1.94 -12.65 1.30
CA ASP A 81 -3.10 -11.76 1.28
C ASP A 81 -4.13 -12.27 0.28
N LEU A 82 -5.42 -12.00 0.55
CA LEU A 82 -6.44 -12.08 -0.49
C LEU A 82 -6.01 -11.19 -1.68
N PRO A 83 -6.11 -11.69 -2.92
CA PRO A 83 -5.67 -10.94 -4.09
C PRO A 83 -6.50 -9.68 -4.26
N ASP A 84 -5.82 -8.62 -4.65
CA ASP A 84 -6.41 -7.37 -5.03
C ASP A 84 -6.85 -7.44 -6.49
N PHE A 85 -7.98 -6.82 -6.82
CA PHE A 85 -8.47 -6.72 -8.18
C PHE A 85 -9.09 -5.34 -8.42
N LEU A 86 -8.95 -4.84 -9.65
CA LEU A 86 -9.60 -3.62 -10.09
C LEU A 86 -9.91 -3.77 -11.57
N THR A 87 -11.16 -3.52 -11.95
CA THR A 87 -11.57 -3.49 -13.34
C THR A 87 -12.12 -2.12 -13.68
N THR A 88 -11.82 -1.66 -14.89
CA THR A 88 -12.40 -0.47 -15.48
C THR A 88 -13.04 -0.82 -16.82
N TYR A 89 -14.19 -0.23 -17.10
CA TYR A 89 -14.88 -0.38 -18.37
C TYR A 89 -15.25 1.00 -18.90
N ARG A 90 -14.72 1.33 -20.09
CA ARG A 90 -15.00 2.59 -20.77
C ARG A 90 -16.14 2.42 -21.77
N THR A 91 -17.16 3.26 -21.63
CA THR A 91 -18.25 3.37 -22.59
C THR A 91 -18.08 4.65 -23.43
N GLY A 92 -17.83 4.46 -24.72
CA GLY A 92 -17.46 5.56 -25.62
C GLY A 92 -16.09 6.16 -25.30
N LYS A 93 -15.93 7.46 -25.58
CA LYS A 93 -14.65 8.19 -25.38
C LYS A 93 -14.56 8.97 -24.07
N ARG A 94 -15.68 9.08 -23.34
CA ARG A 94 -15.78 10.03 -22.22
C ARG A 94 -16.10 9.39 -20.90
N VAL A 95 -16.86 8.30 -20.85
CA VAL A 95 -17.36 7.76 -19.57
C VAL A 95 -16.72 6.42 -19.28
N PHE A 96 -16.35 6.19 -18.03
CA PHE A 96 -15.92 4.87 -17.57
C PHE A 96 -16.55 4.51 -16.23
N GLY A 97 -16.77 3.23 -16.01
CA GLY A 97 -17.11 2.65 -14.71
C GLY A 97 -15.93 1.86 -14.16
N TYR A 98 -15.89 1.67 -12.86
CA TYR A 98 -14.90 0.80 -12.23
C TYR A 98 -15.49 0.04 -11.04
N LEU A 99 -14.91 -1.12 -10.76
CA LEU A 99 -15.16 -1.86 -9.53
C LEU A 99 -13.90 -2.60 -9.10
N GLY A 100 -13.68 -2.79 -7.81
CA GLY A 100 -12.47 -3.45 -7.32
C GLY A 100 -12.53 -3.89 -5.87
N SER A 101 -11.61 -4.75 -5.47
CA SER A 101 -11.30 -5.07 -4.08
C SER A 101 -9.81 -4.88 -3.84
N ILE A 102 -9.42 -4.09 -2.86
CA ILE A 102 -8.01 -3.86 -2.52
C ILE A 102 -7.79 -3.98 -1.01
N LYS A 103 -6.65 -4.52 -0.60
CA LYS A 103 -6.20 -4.46 0.78
C LYS A 103 -5.82 -3.02 1.11
N PHE A 104 -6.50 -2.42 2.09
CA PHE A 104 -6.20 -1.07 2.56
C PHE A 104 -5.15 -1.10 3.68
N ALA A 105 -5.37 -1.94 4.67
CA ALA A 105 -4.50 -2.09 5.82
C ALA A 105 -4.31 -3.55 6.20
N ASP A 106 -3.13 -3.83 6.70
CA ASP A 106 -2.75 -5.09 7.30
C ASP A 106 -2.63 -4.85 8.80
N LEU A 107 -3.48 -5.51 9.58
CA LEU A 107 -3.52 -5.38 11.03
C LEU A 107 -2.87 -6.59 11.71
N ASN A 108 -2.18 -7.45 10.95
CA ASN A 108 -1.42 -8.53 11.55
C ASN A 108 -0.29 -7.96 12.40
N TYR A 109 -0.35 -8.21 13.71
CA TYR A 109 0.64 -7.78 14.67
C TYR A 109 1.02 -8.94 15.56
N ILE A 110 2.31 -9.13 15.83
CA ILE A 110 2.78 -10.16 16.75
C ILE A 110 3.74 -9.50 17.72
N PHE A 111 3.45 -9.60 19.01
CA PHE A 111 4.25 -9.04 20.08
C PHE A 111 4.58 -10.13 21.10
N ARG A 112 5.87 -10.39 21.31
CA ARG A 112 6.31 -11.23 22.43
C ARG A 112 6.85 -10.38 23.55
N ARG A 113 6.23 -10.46 24.72
CA ARG A 113 6.73 -9.86 25.95
C ARG A 113 7.59 -10.89 26.68
N LYS A 114 8.86 -10.56 26.89
CA LYS A 114 9.74 -11.32 27.77
C LYS A 114 10.22 -10.42 28.90
N SER A 115 9.64 -10.54 30.08
CA SER A 115 10.07 -9.80 31.26
C SER A 115 11.08 -10.64 32.06
N ARG A 116 12.14 -9.98 32.52
CA ARG A 116 13.16 -10.58 33.39
C ARG A 116 13.22 -9.79 34.69
N ASP A 117 13.53 -10.47 35.78
CA ASP A 117 13.82 -9.78 37.03
C ASP A 117 15.26 -9.23 37.06
N PRO A 118 15.64 -8.47 38.12
CA PRO A 118 17.00 -7.95 38.25
C PRO A 118 18.10 -9.01 38.26
N ASN A 119 17.76 -10.29 38.47
CA ASN A 119 18.67 -11.42 38.44
C ASN A 119 18.65 -12.16 37.08
N TYR A 120 18.09 -11.54 36.04
CA TYR A 120 17.97 -12.07 34.68
C TYR A 120 17.11 -13.34 34.55
N VAL A 121 16.32 -13.69 35.57
CA VAL A 121 15.38 -14.81 35.51
C VAL A 121 14.13 -14.39 34.77
N VAL A 122 13.70 -15.19 33.78
CA VAL A 122 12.48 -14.94 33.01
C VAL A 122 11.27 -15.08 33.92
N ARG A 123 10.51 -13.99 34.09
CA ARG A 123 9.31 -13.97 34.95
C ARG A 123 8.03 -14.11 34.15
N GLU A 124 8.00 -13.54 32.95
CA GLU A 124 6.86 -13.58 32.05
C GLU A 124 7.37 -13.79 30.63
N ASP A 125 6.78 -14.74 29.93
CA ASP A 125 7.01 -14.98 28.51
C ASP A 125 5.65 -15.18 27.84
N SER A 126 5.13 -14.11 27.26
CA SER A 126 3.82 -14.11 26.62
C SER A 126 3.93 -13.68 25.16
N VAL A 127 3.15 -14.33 24.30
CA VAL A 127 3.02 -13.97 22.88
C VAL A 127 1.61 -13.47 22.68
N LEU A 128 1.48 -12.22 22.23
CA LEU A 128 0.26 -11.60 21.75
C LEU A 128 0.31 -11.64 20.23
N GLU A 129 -0.51 -12.48 19.61
CA GLU A 129 -0.73 -12.47 18.17
C GLU A 129 -2.09 -11.85 17.89
N GLN A 130 -2.11 -10.84 17.04
CA GLN A 130 -3.31 -10.25 16.48
C GLN A 130 -3.31 -10.49 14.99
N THR A 131 -4.46 -10.89 14.47
CA THR A 131 -4.65 -11.07 13.04
C THR A 131 -5.78 -10.20 12.57
N GLY A 132 -5.54 -9.47 11.49
CA GLY A 132 -6.58 -8.63 10.95
C GLY A 132 -6.21 -7.99 9.64
N THR A 133 -7.23 -7.52 8.95
CA THR A 133 -7.10 -6.83 7.67
C THR A 133 -8.26 -5.88 7.49
N ILE A 134 -8.02 -4.81 6.74
CA ILE A 134 -9.06 -3.94 6.22
C ILE A 134 -8.98 -4.02 4.70
N ARG A 135 -10.10 -4.37 4.07
CA ARG A 135 -10.26 -4.38 2.62
C ARG A 135 -11.28 -3.35 2.18
N PHE A 136 -11.01 -2.73 1.04
CA PHE A 136 -11.88 -1.79 0.37
C PHE A 136 -12.51 -2.46 -0.84
N TYR A 137 -13.83 -2.47 -0.89
CA TYR A 137 -14.61 -2.84 -2.05
C TYR A 137 -15.13 -1.56 -2.69
N LYS A 138 -14.73 -1.30 -3.92
CA LYS A 138 -14.94 -0.02 -4.59
C LYS A 138 -15.88 -0.19 -5.75
N VAL A 139 -16.72 0.80 -5.98
CA VAL A 139 -17.49 0.96 -7.20
C VAL A 139 -17.65 2.44 -7.50
N GLY A 140 -17.57 2.81 -8.77
CA GLY A 140 -17.81 4.17 -9.16
C GLY A 140 -17.76 4.38 -10.66
N ALA A 141 -17.77 5.65 -11.03
CA ALA A 141 -17.70 6.08 -12.41
C ALA A 141 -16.89 7.36 -12.54
N GLY A 142 -16.42 7.62 -13.75
CA GLY A 142 -15.75 8.86 -14.07
C GLY A 142 -16.04 9.30 -15.48
N SER A 143 -15.66 10.55 -15.74
CA SER A 143 -15.84 11.20 -17.02
C SER A 143 -14.61 11.99 -17.41
N GLN A 144 -14.24 11.90 -18.69
CA GLN A 144 -13.16 12.63 -19.32
C GLN A 144 -13.73 13.80 -20.14
N ILE A 145 -13.22 15.00 -19.86
CA ILE A 145 -13.46 16.23 -20.59
C ILE A 145 -12.09 16.76 -21.04
N ASN A 146 -11.78 16.59 -22.32
CA ASN A 146 -10.48 16.92 -22.90
C ASN A 146 -9.32 16.20 -22.19
N LEU A 147 -8.43 16.95 -21.56
CA LEU A 147 -7.27 16.45 -20.81
C LEU A 147 -7.63 16.18 -19.35
N PHE A 148 -8.80 16.59 -18.88
CA PHE A 148 -9.23 16.43 -17.49
C PHE A 148 -10.13 15.22 -17.36
N THR A 149 -9.94 14.45 -16.29
CA THR A 149 -10.79 13.31 -15.94
C THR A 149 -11.21 13.46 -14.50
N LEU A 150 -12.49 13.24 -14.21
CA LEU A 150 -13.05 13.23 -12.86
C LEU A 150 -13.59 11.85 -12.55
N LEU A 151 -13.54 11.51 -11.27
CA LEU A 151 -13.89 10.22 -10.71
C LEU A 151 -14.72 10.44 -9.46
N LEU A 152 -15.85 9.75 -9.36
CA LEU A 152 -16.66 9.65 -8.16
C LEU A 152 -17.01 8.19 -7.92
N GLY A 153 -16.90 7.76 -6.67
CA GLY A 153 -17.28 6.43 -6.27
C GLY A 153 -17.63 6.32 -4.80
N ILE A 154 -17.96 5.09 -4.43
CA ILE A 154 -18.25 4.67 -3.07
C ILE A 154 -17.37 3.48 -2.77
N VAL A 155 -16.78 3.49 -1.58
CA VAL A 155 -15.95 2.43 -1.04
C VAL A 155 -16.65 1.86 0.18
N TYR A 156 -16.92 0.56 0.12
CA TYR A 156 -17.29 -0.24 1.28
C TYR A 156 -16.01 -0.78 1.91
N ALA A 157 -15.67 -0.28 3.09
CA ALA A 157 -14.60 -0.82 3.91
C ALA A 157 -15.15 -1.97 4.76
N HIS A 158 -14.46 -3.10 4.73
CA HIS A 158 -14.72 -4.23 5.59
C HIS A 158 -13.42 -4.65 6.23
N GLY A 159 -13.39 -4.72 7.56
CA GLY A 159 -12.27 -5.22 8.30
C GLY A 159 -12.66 -6.26 9.32
N SER A 160 -11.67 -7.09 9.63
CA SER A 160 -11.72 -8.05 10.74
C SER A 160 -10.43 -7.91 11.52
N GLN A 161 -10.54 -7.99 12.84
CA GLN A 161 -9.41 -8.13 13.74
C GLN A 161 -9.80 -9.10 14.84
N ASP A 162 -9.13 -10.24 14.87
CA ASP A 162 -9.43 -11.38 15.73
C ASP A 162 -10.91 -11.82 15.61
N SER A 163 -11.76 -11.50 16.59
CA SER A 163 -13.20 -11.79 16.58
C SER A 163 -14.09 -10.59 16.27
N LEU A 164 -13.51 -9.39 16.15
CA LEU A 164 -14.24 -8.16 15.88
C LEU A 164 -14.30 -7.90 14.38
N THR A 165 -15.51 -7.75 13.85
CA THR A 165 -15.76 -7.31 12.49
C THR A 165 -16.22 -5.87 12.49
N PHE A 166 -15.71 -5.07 11.56
CA PHE A 166 -16.11 -3.68 11.43
C PHE A 166 -16.24 -3.29 9.97
N ASN A 167 -17.15 -2.37 9.68
CA ASN A 167 -17.48 -1.99 8.31
C ASN A 167 -17.95 -0.54 8.18
N GLY A 168 -17.82 0.04 7.00
CA GLY A 168 -18.27 1.40 6.76
C GLY A 168 -18.27 1.76 5.28
N PHE A 169 -18.94 2.86 4.97
CA PHE A 169 -18.95 3.43 3.63
C PHE A 169 -18.23 4.77 3.64
N MET A 170 -17.43 5.02 2.61
CA MET A 170 -16.84 6.32 2.35
C MET A 170 -17.00 6.68 0.88
N PRO A 171 -17.19 7.97 0.54
CA PRO A 171 -17.06 8.41 -0.84
C PRO A 171 -15.60 8.38 -1.29
N GLU A 172 -15.40 8.26 -2.60
CA GLU A 172 -14.10 8.32 -3.27
C GLU A 172 -14.17 9.39 -4.35
N VAL A 173 -13.20 10.30 -4.36
CA VAL A 173 -13.16 11.39 -5.33
C VAL A 173 -11.76 11.44 -5.94
N GLY A 174 -11.70 11.56 -7.26
CA GLY A 174 -10.43 11.72 -7.95
C GLY A 174 -10.53 12.67 -9.12
N ALA A 175 -9.39 13.28 -9.44
CA ALA A 175 -9.21 14.12 -10.61
C ALA A 175 -7.86 13.81 -11.25
N GLY A 176 -7.83 13.81 -12.58
CA GLY A 176 -6.62 13.62 -13.37
C GLY A 176 -6.50 14.69 -14.45
N PHE A 177 -5.29 15.16 -14.68
CA PHE A 177 -4.91 15.96 -15.85
C PHE A 177 -3.89 15.19 -16.66
N PHE A 178 -4.17 15.00 -17.95
CA PHE A 178 -3.55 13.97 -18.74
C PHE A 178 -3.10 14.50 -20.09
N THR A 179 -1.80 14.50 -20.32
CA THR A 179 -1.19 14.95 -21.58
C THR A 179 -0.32 13.84 -22.18
N PRO A 180 0.21 14.03 -23.40
CA PRO A 180 1.19 13.12 -23.97
C PRO A 180 2.47 12.97 -23.14
N ASN A 181 2.86 14.00 -22.37
CA ASN A 181 4.16 14.06 -21.69
C ASN A 181 4.05 14.00 -20.16
N ILE A 182 2.92 14.43 -19.61
CA ILE A 182 2.72 14.61 -18.18
C ILE A 182 1.32 14.13 -17.81
N ASP A 183 1.23 13.32 -16.76
CA ASP A 183 0.00 13.00 -16.06
C ASP A 183 0.08 13.50 -14.62
N ILE A 184 -0.97 14.16 -14.15
CA ILE A 184 -1.14 14.58 -12.75
C ILE A 184 -2.42 13.93 -12.27
N ILE A 185 -2.38 13.28 -11.11
CA ILE A 185 -3.55 12.66 -10.51
C ILE A 185 -3.64 13.12 -9.06
N LEU A 186 -4.86 13.40 -8.62
CA LEU A 186 -5.21 13.65 -7.23
C LEU A 186 -6.37 12.73 -6.87
N HIS A 187 -6.28 12.11 -5.71
CA HIS A 187 -7.24 11.13 -5.25
C HIS A 187 -7.47 11.31 -3.76
N ILE A 188 -8.73 11.36 -3.34
CA ILE A 188 -9.14 11.72 -1.98
C ILE A 188 -10.14 10.69 -1.46
N TYR A 189 -9.86 10.18 -0.27
CA TYR A 189 -10.77 9.44 0.57
C TYR A 189 -11.02 10.27 1.82
N PRO A 190 -12.20 10.86 2.03
CA PRO A 190 -12.44 11.81 3.11
C PRO A 190 -12.47 11.19 4.52
N GLY A 191 -12.29 9.86 4.63
CA GLY A 191 -12.42 9.12 5.87
C GLY A 191 -13.86 8.70 6.16
N ALA A 192 -14.02 7.76 7.09
CA ALA A 192 -15.33 7.28 7.53
C ALA A 192 -15.24 6.61 8.91
N ASN A 193 -16.35 6.67 9.64
CA ASN A 193 -16.50 5.86 10.86
C ASN A 193 -16.81 4.41 10.48
N LEU A 194 -16.21 3.48 11.20
CA LEU A 194 -16.50 2.06 11.06
C LEU A 194 -17.51 1.65 12.14
N GLN A 195 -18.57 0.97 11.72
CA GLN A 195 -19.52 0.30 12.63
C GLN A 195 -18.87 -0.99 13.14
N GLY A 196 -19.23 -1.41 14.35
CA GLY A 196 -18.70 -2.62 15.01
C GLY A 196 -17.56 -2.35 16.00
N ASP A 197 -16.94 -1.18 15.94
CA ASP A 197 -15.96 -0.70 16.92
C ASP A 197 -15.97 0.84 16.90
N VAL A 198 -16.52 1.47 17.94
CA VAL A 198 -16.72 2.94 18.02
C VAL A 198 -15.42 3.73 17.96
N ASP A 199 -14.32 3.09 18.32
CA ASP A 199 -13.00 3.72 18.30
C ASP A 199 -12.34 3.62 16.93
N LYS A 200 -12.84 2.78 16.01
CA LYS A 200 -12.24 2.60 14.70
C LYS A 200 -12.78 3.57 13.65
N LYS A 201 -11.89 4.43 13.17
CA LYS A 201 -12.13 5.36 12.08
C LYS A 201 -11.10 5.18 10.98
N LEU A 202 -11.53 5.37 9.74
CA LEU A 202 -10.64 5.45 8.59
C LEU A 202 -10.20 6.91 8.41
N PRO A 203 -8.89 7.16 8.25
CA PRO A 203 -8.38 8.51 8.12
C PRO A 203 -8.82 9.13 6.80
N LEU A 204 -8.80 10.46 6.76
CA LEU A 204 -8.72 11.17 5.49
C LEU A 204 -7.40 10.79 4.82
N VAL A 205 -7.46 10.30 3.58
CA VAL A 205 -6.28 9.99 2.76
C VAL A 205 -6.32 10.86 1.51
N VAL A 206 -5.24 11.60 1.29
CA VAL A 206 -4.99 12.36 0.06
C VAL A 206 -3.78 11.74 -0.62
N HIS A 207 -3.96 11.33 -1.87
CA HIS A 207 -2.91 10.73 -2.68
C HIS A 207 -2.77 11.51 -3.99
N GLY A 208 -1.55 11.85 -4.35
CA GLY A 208 -1.25 12.55 -5.59
C GLY A 208 -0.12 11.89 -6.34
N ASP A 209 -0.24 11.80 -7.66
CA ASP A 209 0.79 11.33 -8.56
C ASP A 209 1.14 12.39 -9.58
N LEU A 210 2.44 12.56 -9.82
CA LEU A 210 2.99 13.24 -10.99
C LEU A 210 3.77 12.21 -11.80
N THR A 211 3.37 11.99 -13.05
CA THR A 211 4.06 11.09 -13.97
C THR A 211 4.58 11.83 -15.18
N LEU A 212 5.89 11.74 -15.40
CA LEU A 212 6.57 12.21 -16.61
C LEU A 212 6.73 11.04 -17.57
N LYS A 213 6.30 11.22 -18.82
CA LYS A 213 6.36 10.21 -19.89
C LYS A 213 7.54 10.51 -20.81
N ALA A 214 8.32 9.49 -21.09
CA ALA A 214 9.55 9.53 -21.88
C ALA A 214 10.47 10.72 -21.53
N PRO A 215 10.82 10.95 -20.24
CA PRO A 215 11.70 12.05 -19.86
C PRO A 215 13.10 11.96 -20.49
N SER A 216 13.54 10.77 -20.93
CA SER A 216 14.77 10.61 -21.72
C SER A 216 14.72 9.35 -22.58
N LYS A 217 15.72 9.15 -23.46
CA LYS A 217 15.87 7.92 -24.26
C LYS A 217 16.09 6.65 -23.42
N GLN A 218 16.50 6.79 -22.16
CA GLN A 218 16.82 5.70 -21.25
C GLN A 218 15.75 5.50 -20.17
N LEU A 219 14.76 6.40 -20.09
CA LEU A 219 13.72 6.40 -19.07
C LEU A 219 12.38 6.69 -19.73
N ASP A 220 11.51 5.69 -19.74
CA ASP A 220 10.20 5.76 -20.37
C ASP A 220 9.15 6.39 -19.46
N ARG A 221 9.33 6.28 -18.14
CA ARG A 221 8.41 6.88 -17.18
C ARG A 221 9.09 7.16 -15.85
N VAL A 222 8.78 8.32 -15.28
CA VAL A 222 9.10 8.67 -13.89
C VAL A 222 7.82 9.06 -13.20
N THR A 223 7.51 8.40 -12.08
CA THR A 223 6.34 8.69 -11.26
C THR A 223 6.79 9.12 -9.87
N ILE A 224 6.30 10.28 -9.43
CA ILE A 224 6.47 10.80 -8.08
C ILE A 224 5.09 10.75 -7.42
N SER A 225 4.99 10.02 -6.33
CA SER A 225 3.75 9.86 -5.57
C SER A 225 3.91 10.49 -4.19
N LEU A 226 2.87 11.18 -3.73
CA LEU A 226 2.76 11.72 -2.39
C LEU A 226 1.46 11.22 -1.77
N THR A 227 1.53 10.74 -0.53
CA THR A 227 0.37 10.31 0.24
C THR A 227 0.39 11.03 1.58
N TYR A 228 -0.75 11.58 1.97
CA TYR A 228 -0.99 12.15 3.28
C TYR A 228 -2.18 11.44 3.92
N GLU A 229 -2.02 11.04 5.18
CA GLU A 229 -3.07 10.41 5.97
C GLU A 229 -3.27 11.18 7.27
N ASN A 230 -4.51 11.65 7.50
CA ASN A 230 -4.86 12.35 8.73
C ASN A 230 -5.40 11.38 9.79
N TRP A 231 -4.51 10.94 10.66
CA TRP A 231 -4.84 10.02 11.75
C TRP A 231 -5.24 10.73 13.03
N GLU A 232 -4.78 11.96 13.28
CA GLU A 232 -5.05 12.69 14.53
C GLU A 232 -6.54 12.96 14.77
N LYS A 233 -7.32 13.15 13.69
CA LYS A 233 -8.78 13.28 13.79
C LYS A 233 -9.50 11.95 14.02
N SER A 234 -8.80 10.83 13.79
CA SER A 234 -9.32 9.47 13.85
C SER A 234 -8.96 8.78 15.17
N TYR A 235 -7.73 8.95 15.67
CA TYR A 235 -7.22 8.37 16.90
C TYR A 235 -6.27 9.35 17.60
N SER A 236 -6.43 9.53 18.91
CA SER A 236 -5.66 10.51 19.71
C SER A 236 -4.17 10.18 19.88
N TYR A 237 -3.73 8.97 19.55
CA TYR A 237 -2.35 8.49 19.75
C TYR A 237 -1.57 8.29 18.44
N TYR A 238 -2.21 8.53 17.29
CA TYR A 238 -1.59 8.38 15.98
C TYR A 238 -1.35 9.75 15.37
N HIS A 239 -0.09 10.00 14.97
CA HIS A 239 0.27 11.20 14.24
C HIS A 239 -0.07 11.08 12.76
N ASN A 240 -0.23 12.22 12.11
CA ASN A 240 -0.43 12.25 10.67
C ASN A 240 0.76 11.59 9.94
N THR A 241 0.45 10.85 8.88
CA THR A 241 1.45 10.15 8.08
C THR A 241 1.67 10.87 6.75
N ILE A 242 2.93 11.06 6.37
CA ILE A 242 3.32 11.56 5.05
C ILE A 242 4.23 10.52 4.42
N GLY A 243 3.85 10.05 3.24
CA GLY A 243 4.61 9.11 2.42
C GLY A 243 4.97 9.72 1.08
N GLY A 244 6.21 9.60 0.66
CA GLY A 244 6.68 9.97 -0.67
C GLY A 244 7.28 8.76 -1.37
N MET A 245 7.05 8.61 -2.67
CA MET A 245 7.65 7.56 -3.48
C MET A 245 8.12 8.12 -4.82
N ILE A 246 9.25 7.64 -5.29
CA ILE A 246 9.72 7.87 -6.66
C ILE A 246 9.90 6.51 -7.33
N SER A 247 9.34 6.37 -8.52
CA SER A 247 9.45 5.17 -9.36
C SER A 247 9.95 5.54 -10.75
N LEU A 248 10.93 4.80 -11.23
CA LEU A 248 11.55 4.92 -12.55
C LEU A 248 11.21 3.67 -13.35
N TYR A 249 10.84 3.82 -14.61
CA TYR A 249 10.56 2.70 -15.50
C TYR A 249 11.31 2.84 -16.81
N HIS A 250 11.83 1.70 -17.29
CA HIS A 250 12.42 1.55 -18.61
C HIS A 250 11.83 0.33 -19.30
N THR A 251 11.47 0.45 -20.57
CA THR A 251 10.97 -0.63 -21.41
C THR A 251 12.03 -0.98 -22.45
N PHE A 252 12.50 -2.22 -22.38
CA PHE A 252 13.44 -2.78 -23.33
C PHE A 252 12.73 -3.04 -24.67
N GLN A 253 13.51 -3.26 -25.73
CA GLN A 253 13.01 -3.44 -27.10
C GLN A 253 12.11 -4.67 -27.26
N ASP A 254 12.26 -5.67 -26.38
CA ASP A 254 11.43 -6.87 -26.29
C ASP A 254 10.11 -6.63 -25.52
N VAL A 255 9.78 -5.36 -25.25
CA VAL A 255 8.59 -4.92 -24.52
C VAL A 255 8.63 -5.27 -23.02
N THR A 256 9.77 -5.76 -22.50
CA THR A 256 9.96 -5.99 -21.07
C THR A 256 10.13 -4.65 -20.35
N THR A 257 9.29 -4.32 -19.38
CA THR A 257 9.46 -3.13 -18.54
C THR A 257 10.15 -3.46 -17.21
N LEU A 258 11.29 -2.82 -16.95
CA LEU A 258 11.94 -2.75 -15.64
C LEU A 258 11.45 -1.52 -14.87
N GLY A 259 10.96 -1.73 -13.64
CA GLY A 259 10.61 -0.66 -12.71
C GLY A 259 11.50 -0.70 -11.46
N VAL A 260 12.04 0.45 -11.05
CA VAL A 260 12.78 0.61 -9.79
C VAL A 260 12.20 1.80 -9.05
N GLY A 261 11.92 1.65 -7.76
CA GLY A 261 11.40 2.74 -6.94
C GLY A 261 11.84 2.67 -5.50
N GLY A 262 11.78 3.82 -4.83
CA GLY A 262 12.02 3.95 -3.40
C GLY A 262 10.91 4.77 -2.77
N SER A 263 10.46 4.36 -1.58
CA SER A 263 9.51 5.13 -0.78
C SER A 263 10.11 5.49 0.58
N ILE A 264 9.64 6.61 1.11
CA ILE A 264 9.89 7.06 2.48
C ILE A 264 8.56 7.44 3.09
N THR A 265 8.28 6.92 4.29
CA THR A 265 7.02 7.20 4.99
C THR A 265 7.35 7.54 6.43
N THR A 266 6.85 8.69 6.89
CA THR A 266 6.95 9.10 8.29
C THR A 266 5.70 8.64 9.03
N SER A 267 5.86 7.72 9.98
CA SER A 267 4.79 7.37 10.92
C SER A 267 5.34 7.45 12.34
N TYR A 268 4.74 8.27 13.19
CA TYR A 268 5.05 8.35 14.60
C TYR A 268 3.86 7.86 15.42
N VAL A 269 4.14 6.95 16.35
CA VAL A 269 3.19 6.49 17.38
C VAL A 269 3.82 6.91 18.71
N ASP A 270 3.06 7.64 19.52
CA ASP A 270 3.51 8.07 20.87
C ASP A 270 3.69 6.87 21.82
#